data_AF-A0A0Q6BJF9-F1
#
_entry.id   AF-A0A0Q6BJF9-F1
#
_cell.length_a   1.000
_cell.length_b   1.000
_cell.length_c   1.000
_cell.angle_alpha   90.00
_cell.angle_beta   90.00
_cell.angle_gamma   90.00
#
_symmetry.space_group_name_H-M   'P 1'
#
loop_
_entity.id
_entity.type
_entity.pdbx_description
1 polymer ?
#
loop_
_entity_poly.entity_id
_entity_poly.type
_entity_poly.pdbx_seq_one_letter_code
_entity_poly.pdbx_strand_id
1 'polypeptide(L)'
;MASSHLLRLGRVKGKNGVLEALKHNKRELQNERGTQSHIIASRSHLNYALHGDLTAQDIATHSKVQMLKAGIETPRSNCVMAVEIIFSLPIDRHSQDTRPFFSDCYEWTKQTFAGELLSFDVHLDESAPHGHALILPLIDGKMQGRDLIGNSGNLYRLINLFHRSVGVKHGLSRRDKKHLNQSERERLGRSVLNRLRGDSVQASAIWAWVRDAIMKDPEPCAQMLGVAVSPAPKKERHFVDIKRSKGKGAFLT
;
A
#
# COMPACT_ATOMS: atom_id res chain seq x y z
N MET A 1 -13.77 4.56 3.22
CA MET A 1 -12.38 4.09 3.35
C MET A 1 -11.44 5.19 2.87
N ALA A 2 -10.16 5.20 3.22
CA ALA A 2 -9.16 6.15 2.75
C ALA A 2 -7.82 5.48 2.61
N SER A 3 -6.97 5.93 1.70
CA SER A 3 -5.74 5.24 1.35
C SER A 3 -4.50 6.10 1.65
N SER A 4 -3.78 5.78 2.71
CA SER A 4 -2.32 5.99 2.75
C SER A 4 -1.53 4.71 2.47
N HIS A 5 -2.19 3.55 2.31
CA HIS A 5 -1.51 2.26 2.13
C HIS A 5 -1.94 1.42 0.91
N LEU A 6 -2.80 1.93 0.01
CA LEU A 6 -3.19 1.15 -1.18
C LEU A 6 -2.09 1.05 -2.24
N LEU A 7 -1.17 2.01 -2.27
CA LEU A 7 -0.11 2.13 -3.27
C LEU A 7 1.16 2.67 -2.60
N ARG A 8 2.26 1.94 -2.72
CA ARG A 8 3.60 2.38 -2.28
C ARG A 8 4.61 2.16 -3.39
N LEU A 9 5.55 3.09 -3.54
CA LEU A 9 6.70 2.94 -4.44
C LEU A 9 7.98 2.72 -3.63
N GLY A 10 8.74 1.70 -4.01
CA GLY A 10 10.02 1.29 -3.44
C GLY A 10 11.16 1.41 -4.46
N ARG A 11 12.38 1.54 -3.95
CA ARG A 11 13.61 1.59 -4.75
C ARG A 11 14.39 0.31 -4.52
N VAL A 12 14.60 -0.47 -5.57
CA VAL A 12 15.55 -1.58 -5.55
C VAL A 12 16.92 -1.04 -5.96
N LYS A 13 17.94 -1.30 -5.15
CA LYS A 13 19.32 -0.80 -5.36
C LYS A 13 20.32 -1.93 -5.24
N GLY A 14 21.53 -1.69 -5.74
CA GLY A 14 22.65 -2.62 -5.63
C GLY A 14 22.64 -3.71 -6.70
N LYS A 15 23.80 -4.31 -6.93
CA LYS A 15 24.07 -5.25 -8.04
C LYS A 15 23.12 -6.45 -8.06
N ASN A 16 22.74 -6.95 -6.89
CA ASN A 16 21.87 -8.12 -6.74
C ASN A 16 20.44 -7.75 -6.33
N GLY A 17 20.11 -6.46 -6.21
CA GLY A 17 18.83 -6.03 -5.64
C GLY A 17 17.61 -6.59 -6.39
N VAL A 18 17.67 -6.64 -7.72
CA VAL A 18 16.58 -7.17 -8.55
C VAL A 18 16.35 -8.66 -8.28
N LEU A 19 17.43 -9.45 -8.19
CA LEU A 19 17.34 -10.87 -7.91
C LEU A 19 16.77 -11.14 -6.52
N GLU A 20 17.23 -10.41 -5.51
CA GLU A 20 16.74 -10.61 -4.13
C GLU A 20 15.27 -10.19 -3.99
N ALA A 21 14.85 -9.10 -4.64
CA ALA A 21 13.44 -8.72 -4.70
C ALA A 21 12.59 -9.79 -5.40
N LEU A 22 13.06 -10.33 -6.52
CA LEU A 22 12.35 -11.40 -7.23
C LEU A 22 12.28 -12.69 -6.43
N LYS A 23 13.35 -13.07 -5.71
CA LYS A 23 13.32 -14.28 -4.88
C LYS A 23 12.32 -14.15 -3.73
N HIS A 24 12.20 -12.95 -3.13
CA HIS A 24 11.14 -12.66 -2.16
C HIS A 24 9.75 -12.79 -2.80
N ASN A 25 9.55 -12.09 -3.92
CA ASN A 25 8.26 -12.03 -4.62
C ASN A 25 7.80 -13.42 -5.11
N LYS A 26 8.73 -14.29 -5.50
CA LYS A 26 8.47 -15.66 -5.96
C LYS A 26 8.57 -16.73 -4.87
N ARG A 27 8.78 -16.33 -3.61
CA ARG A 27 8.95 -17.25 -2.47
C ARG A 27 10.06 -18.29 -2.66
N GLU A 28 11.15 -17.88 -3.32
CA GLU A 28 12.36 -18.67 -3.57
C GLU A 28 13.43 -18.50 -2.46
N LEU A 29 13.21 -17.60 -1.50
CA LEU A 29 14.06 -17.44 -0.32
C LEU A 29 13.77 -18.52 0.73
N GLN A 30 14.77 -19.34 1.07
CA GLN A 30 14.61 -20.43 2.05
C GLN A 30 14.37 -19.92 3.48
N ASN A 31 15.01 -18.81 3.87
CA ASN A 31 14.92 -18.22 5.21
C ASN A 31 13.54 -17.60 5.52
N GLU A 32 12.72 -17.37 4.51
CA GLU A 32 11.36 -16.81 4.63
C GLU A 32 10.31 -17.84 5.09
N ARG A 33 10.70 -19.12 5.22
CA ARG A 33 9.84 -20.24 5.64
C ARG A 33 9.97 -20.60 7.13
N GLY A 34 10.70 -19.80 7.91
CA GLY A 34 10.95 -20.04 9.34
C GLY A 34 9.79 -19.63 10.26
N THR A 35 9.82 -20.11 11.50
CA THR A 35 8.80 -19.87 12.55
C THR A 35 8.66 -18.42 13.01
N GLN A 36 9.59 -17.53 12.63
CA GLN A 36 9.53 -16.09 12.89
C GLN A 36 9.09 -15.27 11.66
N SER A 37 8.70 -15.93 10.57
CA SER A 37 8.25 -15.26 9.35
C SER A 37 6.82 -14.75 9.50
N HIS A 38 6.53 -13.60 8.90
CA HIS A 38 5.15 -13.11 8.72
C HIS A 38 4.38 -13.88 7.62
N ILE A 39 5.06 -14.80 6.95
CA ILE A 39 4.49 -15.67 5.91
C ILE A 39 3.84 -16.89 6.56
N ILE A 40 2.59 -17.10 6.21
CA ILE A 40 1.79 -18.25 6.59
C ILE A 40 1.96 -19.30 5.49
N ALA A 41 2.92 -20.21 5.69
CA ALA A 41 3.32 -21.20 4.68
C ALA A 41 2.15 -22.04 4.12
N SER A 42 1.12 -22.32 4.93
CA SER A 42 -0.08 -23.04 4.49
C SER A 42 -0.88 -22.28 3.44
N ARG A 43 -0.67 -20.98 3.27
CA ARG A 43 -1.35 -20.11 2.30
C ARG A 43 -0.49 -19.76 1.08
N SER A 44 0.81 -20.06 1.08
CA SER A 44 1.71 -19.69 -0.03
C SER A 44 1.32 -20.32 -1.37
N HIS A 45 0.63 -21.47 -1.35
CA HIS A 45 0.08 -22.08 -2.56
C HIS A 45 -1.07 -21.27 -3.21
N LEU A 46 -1.63 -20.29 -2.49
CA LEU A 46 -2.65 -19.36 -3.00
C LEU A 46 -2.03 -18.16 -3.72
N ASN A 47 -0.71 -17.93 -3.56
CA ASN A 47 -0.01 -16.87 -4.28
C ASN A 47 -0.02 -17.17 -5.78
N TYR A 48 0.02 -16.13 -6.60
CA TYR A 48 0.04 -16.28 -8.05
C TYR A 48 0.78 -15.12 -8.72
N ALA A 49 1.30 -15.37 -9.91
CA ALA A 49 1.85 -14.32 -10.77
C ALA A 49 0.83 -13.93 -11.84
N LEU A 50 0.76 -12.63 -12.15
CA LEU A 50 0.09 -12.10 -13.33
C LEU A 50 1.08 -11.77 -14.46
N HIS A 51 2.39 -11.72 -14.14
CA HIS A 51 3.44 -11.51 -15.11
C HIS A 51 4.78 -12.07 -14.63
N GLY A 52 5.57 -12.62 -15.56
CA GLY A 52 6.87 -13.20 -15.28
C GLY A 52 6.77 -14.62 -14.73
N ASP A 53 6.32 -15.57 -15.54
CA ASP A 53 6.16 -17.00 -15.16
C ASP A 53 7.51 -17.76 -15.08
N LEU A 54 8.62 -17.05 -15.20
CA LEU A 54 9.98 -17.59 -15.10
C LEU A 54 10.49 -17.52 -13.66
N THR A 55 11.62 -18.17 -13.40
CA THR A 55 12.28 -18.12 -12.08
C THR A 55 12.82 -16.71 -11.79
N ALA A 56 13.06 -16.40 -10.50
CA ALA A 56 13.68 -15.14 -10.11
C ALA A 56 15.03 -14.91 -10.82
N GLN A 57 15.80 -15.99 -11.02
CA GLN A 57 17.09 -15.95 -11.68
C GLN A 57 16.96 -15.60 -13.17
N ASP A 58 15.98 -16.16 -13.87
CA ASP A 58 15.76 -15.89 -15.29
C ASP A 58 15.36 -14.45 -15.52
N ILE A 59 14.41 -13.93 -14.73
CA ILE A 59 13.95 -12.54 -14.83
C ILE A 59 15.08 -11.56 -14.46
N ALA A 60 15.86 -11.85 -13.44
CA ALA A 60 17.03 -11.04 -13.09
C ALA A 60 18.08 -11.05 -14.20
N THR A 61 18.30 -12.19 -14.84
CA THR A 61 19.22 -12.32 -15.98
C THR A 61 18.71 -11.54 -17.18
N HIS A 62 17.41 -11.63 -17.49
CA HIS A 62 16.77 -10.83 -18.52
C HIS A 62 16.97 -9.33 -18.29
N SER A 63 16.75 -8.84 -17.06
CA SER A 63 16.98 -7.43 -16.73
C SER A 63 18.43 -6.97 -17.01
N LYS A 64 19.42 -7.83 -16.76
CA LYS A 64 20.83 -7.58 -17.06
C LYS A 64 21.09 -7.55 -18.56
N VAL A 65 20.52 -8.49 -19.31
CA VAL A 65 20.62 -8.55 -20.77
C VAL A 65 20.03 -7.29 -21.40
N GLN A 66 18.88 -6.80 -20.91
CA GLN A 66 18.26 -5.57 -21.42
C GLN A 66 19.14 -4.34 -21.17
N MET A 67 19.76 -4.23 -19.99
CA MET A 67 20.74 -3.17 -19.70
C MET A 67 21.96 -3.25 -20.62
N LEU A 68 22.51 -4.46 -20.84
CA LEU A 68 23.65 -4.66 -21.74
C LEU A 68 23.33 -4.26 -23.18
N LYS A 69 22.16 -4.63 -23.70
CA LYS A 69 21.68 -4.20 -25.03
C LYS A 69 21.56 -2.68 -25.16
N ALA A 70 21.30 -1.99 -24.06
CA ALA A 70 21.28 -0.53 -24.00
C ALA A 70 22.68 0.10 -23.79
N GLY A 71 23.76 -0.68 -23.80
CA GLY A 71 25.12 -0.20 -23.59
C GLY A 71 25.46 0.07 -22.12
N ILE A 72 24.70 -0.49 -21.17
CA ILE A 72 24.92 -0.33 -19.73
C ILE A 72 25.51 -1.62 -19.16
N GLU A 73 26.83 -1.75 -19.24
CA GLU A 73 27.54 -2.89 -18.65
C GLU A 73 27.61 -2.83 -17.13
N THR A 74 27.93 -1.64 -16.60
CA THR A 74 28.03 -1.40 -15.15
C THR A 74 27.15 -0.21 -14.76
N PRO A 75 25.97 -0.47 -14.17
CA PRO A 75 25.12 0.58 -13.62
C PRO A 75 25.87 1.36 -12.52
N ARG A 76 25.58 2.67 -12.42
CA ARG A 76 26.14 3.51 -11.36
C ARG A 76 25.82 2.93 -9.98
N SER A 77 26.74 3.09 -9.02
CA SER A 77 26.59 2.56 -7.65
C SER A 77 25.31 3.01 -6.94
N ASN A 78 24.80 4.21 -7.26
CA ASN A 78 23.59 4.79 -6.70
C ASN A 78 22.36 4.68 -7.61
N CYS A 79 22.43 3.84 -8.65
CA CYS A 79 21.36 3.59 -9.60
C CYS A 79 20.18 2.89 -8.92
N VAL A 80 18.97 3.27 -9.30
CA VAL A 80 17.75 2.53 -8.96
C VAL A 80 17.63 1.43 -10.01
N MET A 81 17.88 0.19 -9.59
CA MET A 81 17.96 -0.99 -10.46
C MET A 81 16.58 -1.47 -10.88
N ALA A 82 15.60 -1.36 -9.98
CA ALA A 82 14.19 -1.54 -10.27
C ALA A 82 13.35 -0.61 -9.41
N VAL A 83 12.15 -0.31 -9.87
CA VAL A 83 11.11 0.33 -9.06
C VAL A 83 10.09 -0.74 -8.70
N GLU A 84 9.83 -0.88 -7.41
CA GLU A 84 8.82 -1.81 -6.93
C GLU A 84 7.56 -1.03 -6.54
N ILE A 85 6.42 -1.49 -7.02
CA ILE A 85 5.13 -0.93 -6.65
C ILE A 85 4.38 -1.98 -5.84
N ILE A 86 3.97 -1.61 -4.64
CA ILE A 86 3.17 -2.46 -3.77
C ILE A 86 1.74 -1.94 -3.80
N PHE A 87 0.82 -2.82 -4.19
CA PHE A 87 -0.62 -2.62 -4.12
C PHE A 87 -1.17 -3.44 -2.96
N SER A 88 -1.93 -2.83 -2.05
CA SER A 88 -2.45 -3.57 -0.89
C SER A 88 -3.97 -3.43 -0.78
N LEU A 89 -4.62 -4.52 -0.39
CA LEU A 89 -6.00 -4.54 0.04
C LEU A 89 -6.08 -4.58 1.58
N PRO A 90 -7.19 -4.14 2.19
CA PRO A 90 -7.42 -4.34 3.62
C PRO A 90 -7.42 -5.82 4.02
N ILE A 91 -7.07 -6.12 5.27
CA ILE A 91 -6.97 -7.51 5.79
C ILE A 91 -8.26 -8.33 5.62
N ASP A 92 -9.42 -7.68 5.69
CA ASP A 92 -10.73 -8.31 5.55
C ASP A 92 -11.03 -8.83 4.13
N ARG A 93 -10.18 -8.50 3.14
CA ARG A 93 -10.30 -8.97 1.76
C ARG A 93 -9.74 -10.36 1.51
N HIS A 94 -9.12 -11.00 2.50
CA HIS A 94 -8.61 -12.37 2.36
C HIS A 94 -9.69 -13.42 2.06
N SER A 95 -10.94 -13.19 2.49
CA SER A 95 -12.05 -14.10 2.23
C SER A 95 -12.76 -13.86 0.90
N GLN A 96 -12.32 -12.87 0.11
CA GLN A 96 -12.94 -12.47 -1.16
C GLN A 96 -12.05 -12.86 -2.35
N ASP A 97 -12.64 -12.93 -3.54
CA ASP A 97 -11.85 -13.01 -4.76
C ASP A 97 -11.14 -11.65 -5.01
N THR A 98 -9.82 -11.67 -4.84
CA THR A 98 -8.97 -10.48 -5.00
C THR A 98 -8.39 -10.35 -6.41
N ARG A 99 -8.55 -11.37 -7.27
CA ARG A 99 -7.96 -11.41 -8.61
C ARG A 99 -8.42 -10.29 -9.53
N PRO A 100 -9.71 -9.87 -9.53
CA PRO A 100 -10.14 -8.71 -10.32
C PRO A 100 -9.40 -7.43 -9.95
N PHE A 101 -9.19 -7.19 -8.65
CA PHE A 101 -8.44 -6.01 -8.18
C PHE A 101 -6.99 -6.04 -8.65
N PHE A 102 -6.30 -7.16 -8.48
CA PHE A 102 -4.89 -7.26 -8.88
C PHE A 102 -4.70 -7.25 -10.39
N SER A 103 -5.66 -7.75 -11.16
CA SER A 103 -5.66 -7.65 -12.63
C SER A 103 -5.77 -6.19 -13.08
N ASP A 104 -6.63 -5.39 -12.45
CA ASP A 104 -6.71 -3.95 -12.73
C ASP A 104 -5.44 -3.21 -12.28
N CYS A 105 -4.81 -3.61 -11.17
CA CYS A 105 -3.51 -3.06 -10.74
C CYS A 105 -2.40 -3.37 -11.75
N TYR A 106 -2.38 -4.59 -12.31
CA TYR A 106 -1.45 -5.01 -13.34
C TYR A 106 -1.60 -4.16 -14.61
N GLU A 107 -2.82 -4.02 -15.12
CA GLU A 107 -3.08 -3.20 -16.32
C GLU A 107 -2.81 -1.71 -16.07
N TRP A 108 -3.19 -1.19 -14.89
CA TRP A 108 -2.88 0.18 -14.50
C TRP A 108 -1.37 0.43 -14.44
N THR A 109 -0.59 -0.55 -13.97
CA THR A 109 0.88 -0.44 -13.92
C THR A 109 1.47 -0.29 -15.32
N LYS A 110 1.05 -1.14 -16.26
CA LYS A 110 1.50 -1.10 -17.66
C LYS A 110 1.17 0.21 -18.36
N GLN A 111 0.03 0.81 -18.03
CA GLN A 111 -0.41 2.07 -18.63
C GLN A 111 0.24 3.30 -17.98
N THR A 112 0.60 3.22 -16.70
CA THR A 112 1.02 4.40 -15.92
C THR A 112 2.54 4.60 -15.90
N PHE A 113 3.30 3.51 -15.90
CA PHE A 113 4.74 3.55 -15.73
C PHE A 113 5.47 3.19 -17.02
N ALA A 114 6.43 4.02 -17.39
CA ALA A 114 7.37 3.70 -18.46
C ALA A 114 8.41 2.68 -17.99
N GLY A 115 9.09 2.07 -18.94
CA GLY A 115 10.03 0.97 -18.68
C GLY A 115 9.35 -0.38 -18.84
N GLU A 116 10.08 -1.43 -18.46
CA GLU A 116 9.65 -2.80 -18.66
C GLU A 116 9.16 -3.40 -17.34
N LEU A 117 7.93 -3.90 -17.31
CA LEU A 117 7.43 -4.68 -16.18
C LEU A 117 8.12 -6.04 -16.20
N LEU A 118 8.90 -6.36 -15.16
CA LEU A 118 9.64 -7.61 -15.04
C LEU A 118 8.82 -8.73 -14.41
N SER A 119 8.05 -8.40 -13.37
CA SER A 119 7.16 -9.34 -12.70
C SER A 119 5.96 -8.63 -12.06
N PHE A 120 4.88 -9.37 -11.90
CA PHE A 120 3.74 -8.97 -11.09
C PHE A 120 3.30 -10.18 -10.25
N ASP A 121 3.66 -10.18 -8.97
CA ASP A 121 3.45 -11.32 -8.06
C ASP A 121 2.47 -10.92 -6.95
N VAL A 122 1.46 -11.75 -6.69
CA VAL A 122 0.43 -11.52 -5.67
C VAL A 122 0.65 -12.44 -4.49
N HIS A 123 0.73 -11.85 -3.31
CA HIS A 123 0.90 -12.53 -2.02
C HIS A 123 -0.43 -12.54 -1.25
N LEU A 124 -0.91 -13.75 -1.03
CA LEU A 124 -2.09 -14.08 -0.23
C LEU A 124 -1.72 -14.86 1.04
N ASP A 125 -0.43 -14.93 1.37
CA ASP A 125 0.13 -15.70 2.48
C ASP A 125 0.65 -14.83 3.63
N GLU A 126 0.45 -13.53 3.59
CA GLU A 126 0.82 -12.62 4.68
C GLU A 126 -0.42 -12.05 5.39
N SER A 127 -0.22 -10.95 6.12
CA SER A 127 -1.25 -10.28 6.92
C SER A 127 -2.41 -9.71 6.10
N ALA A 128 -2.14 -9.15 4.91
CA ALA A 128 -3.16 -8.60 4.03
C ALA A 128 -2.84 -8.97 2.57
N PRO A 129 -3.86 -9.13 1.68
CA PRO A 129 -3.58 -9.41 0.27
C PRO A 129 -2.85 -8.23 -0.35
N HIS A 130 -1.74 -8.49 -1.03
CA HIS A 130 -1.00 -7.45 -1.73
C HIS A 130 -0.28 -7.98 -2.97
N GLY A 131 0.05 -7.08 -3.89
CA GLY A 131 0.72 -7.39 -5.14
C GLY A 131 1.97 -6.53 -5.31
N HIS A 132 3.02 -7.15 -5.83
CA HIS A 132 4.31 -6.54 -6.14
C HIS A 132 4.47 -6.44 -7.65
N ALA A 133 4.55 -5.22 -8.17
CA ALA A 133 4.96 -4.98 -9.55
C ALA A 133 6.42 -4.51 -9.57
N LEU A 134 7.30 -5.28 -10.20
CA LEU A 134 8.72 -4.95 -10.31
C LEU A 134 9.01 -4.42 -11.72
N ILE A 135 9.46 -3.17 -11.82
CA ILE A 135 9.69 -2.49 -13.09
C ILE A 135 11.18 -2.24 -13.27
N LEU A 136 11.72 -2.63 -14.42
CA LEU A 136 13.02 -2.18 -14.91
C LEU A 136 12.86 -0.77 -15.49
N PRO A 137 13.43 0.28 -14.86
CA PRO A 137 13.24 1.65 -15.31
C PRO A 137 14.25 2.01 -16.42
N LEU A 138 14.41 1.13 -17.40
CA LEU A 138 15.24 1.33 -18.58
C LEU A 138 14.37 2.00 -19.65
N ILE A 139 14.57 3.30 -19.84
CA ILE A 139 13.75 4.16 -20.72
C ILE A 139 14.72 4.93 -21.62
N ASP A 140 14.52 4.83 -22.93
CA ASP A 140 15.38 5.44 -23.96
C ASP A 140 16.87 5.16 -23.73
N GLY A 141 17.18 3.89 -23.43
CA GLY A 141 18.54 3.40 -23.19
C GLY A 141 19.18 3.88 -21.87
N LYS A 142 18.40 4.49 -20.96
CA LYS A 142 18.92 5.03 -19.69
C LYS A 142 18.14 4.50 -18.50
N MET A 143 18.83 4.30 -17.37
CA MET A 143 18.20 3.95 -16.10
C MET A 143 17.60 5.19 -15.42
N GLN A 144 16.27 5.31 -15.44
CA GLN A 144 15.51 6.49 -15.01
C GLN A 144 14.66 6.25 -13.74
N GLY A 145 15.02 5.29 -12.89
CA GLY A 145 14.18 4.88 -11.74
C GLY A 145 13.96 5.96 -10.69
N ARG A 146 14.84 6.97 -10.59
CA ARG A 146 14.62 8.13 -9.70
C ARG A 146 13.49 9.01 -10.21
N ASP A 147 13.45 9.26 -11.52
CA ASP A 147 12.48 10.14 -12.16
C ASP A 147 11.10 9.47 -12.21
N LEU A 148 11.07 8.16 -12.44
CA LEU A 148 9.86 7.35 -12.41
C LEU A 148 9.15 7.40 -11.04
N ILE A 149 9.92 7.40 -9.95
CA ILE A 149 9.39 7.60 -8.59
C ILE A 149 9.06 9.07 -8.33
N GLY A 150 9.96 9.97 -8.72
CA GLY A 150 9.81 11.41 -8.52
C GLY A 150 9.86 11.82 -7.05
N ASN A 151 9.13 12.90 -6.74
CA ASN A 151 9.02 13.49 -5.41
C ASN A 151 7.66 13.18 -4.74
N SER A 152 7.43 13.76 -3.56
CA SER A 152 6.17 13.61 -2.83
C SER A 152 4.94 14.06 -3.63
N GLY A 153 5.08 15.08 -4.48
CA GLY A 153 4.02 15.54 -5.39
C GLY A 153 3.65 14.49 -6.44
N ASN A 154 4.65 13.85 -7.05
CA ASN A 154 4.42 12.75 -7.99
C ASN A 154 3.76 11.55 -7.31
N LEU A 155 4.20 11.18 -6.11
CA LEU A 155 3.56 10.11 -5.33
C LEU A 155 2.08 10.44 -5.06
N TYR A 156 1.77 11.66 -4.64
CA TYR A 156 0.38 12.08 -4.42
C TYR A 156 -0.45 12.04 -5.71
N ARG A 157 0.12 12.49 -6.84
CA ARG A 157 -0.50 12.38 -8.17
C ARG A 157 -0.81 10.92 -8.53
N LEU A 158 0.14 10.01 -8.33
CA LEU A 158 -0.02 8.58 -8.63
C LEU A 158 -1.09 7.93 -7.74
N ILE A 159 -1.09 8.20 -6.43
CA ILE A 159 -2.13 7.70 -5.51
C ILE A 159 -3.52 8.18 -5.95
N ASN A 160 -3.64 9.45 -6.35
CA ASN A 160 -4.91 10.01 -6.83
C ASN A 160 -5.38 9.35 -8.13
N LEU A 161 -4.45 9.15 -9.06
CA LEU A 161 -4.72 8.51 -10.34
C LEU A 161 -5.14 7.05 -10.15
N PHE A 162 -4.39 6.30 -9.32
CA PHE A 162 -4.69 4.92 -8.98
C PHE A 162 -6.07 4.78 -8.34
N HIS A 163 -6.38 5.62 -7.34
CA HIS A 163 -7.68 5.58 -6.69
C HIS A 163 -8.83 5.83 -7.68
N ARG A 164 -8.70 6.82 -8.57
CA ARG A 164 -9.73 7.11 -9.57
C ARG A 164 -9.89 5.99 -10.60
N SER A 165 -8.78 5.36 -11.01
CA SER A 165 -8.76 4.40 -12.11
C SER A 165 -9.11 2.97 -11.68
N VAL A 166 -8.69 2.60 -10.47
CA VAL A 166 -8.81 1.24 -9.91
C VAL A 166 -9.57 1.27 -8.59
N GLY A 167 -9.12 2.09 -7.62
CA GLY A 167 -9.64 2.04 -6.26
C GLY A 167 -11.17 2.15 -6.14
N VAL A 168 -11.77 3.13 -6.82
CA VAL A 168 -13.23 3.35 -6.81
C VAL A 168 -14.00 2.11 -7.31
N LYS A 169 -13.52 1.46 -8.37
CA LYS A 169 -14.18 0.27 -8.96
C LYS A 169 -14.23 -0.91 -7.98
N HIS A 170 -13.22 -1.02 -7.13
CA HIS A 170 -13.09 -2.08 -6.13
C HIS A 170 -13.61 -1.70 -4.74
N GLY A 171 -14.44 -0.64 -4.66
CA GLY A 171 -15.04 -0.18 -3.41
C GLY A 171 -14.02 0.40 -2.41
N LEU A 172 -12.79 0.65 -2.86
CA LEU A 172 -11.77 1.31 -2.06
C LEU A 172 -12.08 2.79 -2.10
N SER A 173 -12.55 3.32 -0.99
CA SER A 173 -12.75 4.76 -0.86
C SER A 173 -11.45 5.46 -0.47
N ARG A 174 -11.41 6.74 -0.81
CA ARG A 174 -10.48 7.74 -0.31
C ARG A 174 -11.23 8.56 0.74
N ARG A 175 -10.71 8.72 1.96
CA ARG A 175 -10.98 9.94 2.69
C ARG A 175 -10.11 10.92 1.95
N ASP A 176 -10.76 11.79 1.18
CA ASP A 176 -10.29 13.16 1.14
C ASP A 176 -9.98 13.51 2.58
N LYS A 177 -8.76 14.00 2.88
CA LYS A 177 -8.34 14.36 4.23
C LYS A 177 -9.33 15.39 4.80
N LYS A 178 -10.49 14.95 5.25
CA LYS A 178 -11.34 15.66 6.16
C LYS A 178 -10.55 15.52 7.43
N HIS A 179 -9.84 16.60 7.77
CA HIS A 179 -9.11 16.67 9.01
C HIS A 179 -10.04 16.18 10.12
N LEU A 180 -9.77 14.99 10.66
CA LEU A 180 -10.53 14.49 11.78
C LEU A 180 -10.35 15.49 12.90
N ASN A 181 -11.45 15.99 13.43
CA ASN A 181 -11.37 16.74 14.67
C ASN A 181 -10.91 15.79 15.80
N GLN A 182 -10.50 16.35 16.94
CA GLN A 182 -9.96 15.59 18.05
C GLN A 182 -10.90 14.45 18.50
N SER A 183 -12.20 14.71 18.56
CA SER A 183 -13.21 13.71 18.98
C SER A 183 -13.36 12.58 17.96
N GLU A 184 -13.35 12.89 16.66
CA GLU A 184 -13.40 11.87 15.60
C GLU A 184 -12.14 11.00 15.62
N ARG A 185 -10.97 11.59 15.88
CA ARG A 185 -9.70 10.86 16.02
C ARG A 185 -9.72 9.93 17.21
N GLU A 186 -10.11 10.41 18.38
CA GLU A 186 -10.22 9.59 19.59
C GLU A 186 -11.18 8.41 19.41
N ARG A 187 -12.34 8.64 18.79
CA ARG A 187 -13.29 7.55 18.54
C ARG A 187 -12.73 6.54 17.54
N LEU A 188 -12.08 6.99 16.47
CA LEU A 188 -11.45 6.09 15.51
C LEU A 188 -10.36 5.24 16.20
N GLY A 189 -9.53 5.86 17.04
CA GLY A 189 -8.53 5.15 17.84
C GLY A 189 -9.15 4.09 18.73
N ARG A 190 -10.24 4.40 19.44
CA ARG A 190 -10.98 3.39 20.23
C ARG A 190 -11.54 2.26 19.38
N SER A 191 -12.08 2.55 18.21
CA SER A 191 -12.57 1.52 17.28
C SER A 191 -11.45 0.61 16.78
N VAL A 192 -10.26 1.17 16.50
CA VAL A 192 -9.05 0.41 16.14
C VAL A 192 -8.62 -0.49 17.30
N LEU A 193 -8.47 0.06 18.51
CA LEU A 193 -8.09 -0.72 19.68
C LEU A 193 -9.10 -1.84 20.00
N ASN A 194 -10.38 -1.61 19.76
CA ASN A 194 -11.41 -2.64 19.87
C ASN A 194 -11.21 -3.76 18.83
N ARG A 195 -10.85 -3.41 17.60
CA ARG A 195 -10.60 -4.39 16.53
C ARG A 195 -9.35 -5.24 16.78
N LEU A 196 -8.37 -4.68 17.50
CA LEU A 196 -7.14 -5.34 17.93
C LEU A 196 -7.29 -6.17 19.21
N ARG A 197 -8.49 -6.28 19.81
CA ARG A 197 -8.66 -7.14 20.98
C ARG A 197 -8.37 -8.60 20.63
N GLY A 198 -7.47 -9.21 21.39
CA GLY A 198 -7.02 -10.58 21.17
C GLY A 198 -5.94 -10.73 20.09
N ASP A 199 -5.50 -9.63 19.46
CA ASP A 199 -4.37 -9.63 18.54
C ASP A 199 -3.04 -9.78 19.32
N SER A 200 -2.07 -10.49 18.75
CA SER A 200 -0.78 -10.76 19.39
C SER A 200 0.00 -9.48 19.70
N VAL A 201 -0.27 -8.37 19.00
CA VAL A 201 0.30 -7.05 19.29
C VAL A 201 0.00 -6.60 20.72
N GLN A 202 -1.12 -7.03 21.31
CA GLN A 202 -1.49 -6.67 22.69
C GLN A 202 -0.60 -7.35 23.75
N ALA A 203 0.00 -8.50 23.41
CA ALA A 203 0.92 -9.22 24.28
C ALA A 203 2.37 -8.75 24.12
N SER A 204 2.64 -7.85 23.16
CA SER A 204 3.99 -7.35 22.91
C SER A 204 4.49 -6.44 24.04
N ALA A 205 5.78 -6.52 24.37
CA ALA A 205 6.43 -5.64 25.35
C ALA A 205 6.31 -4.14 24.98
N ILE A 206 6.14 -3.83 23.69
CA ILE A 206 5.96 -2.46 23.19
C ILE A 206 4.49 -2.04 23.08
N TRP A 207 3.53 -2.84 23.56
CA TRP A 207 2.10 -2.58 23.38
C TRP A 207 1.67 -1.19 23.87
N ALA A 208 2.20 -0.73 25.01
CA ALA A 208 1.88 0.61 25.52
C ALA A 208 2.25 1.71 24.51
N TRP A 209 3.45 1.62 23.92
CA TRP A 209 3.89 2.55 22.88
C TRP A 209 3.06 2.44 21.60
N VAL A 210 2.74 1.22 21.16
CA VAL A 210 1.92 0.97 19.97
C VAL A 210 0.51 1.53 20.15
N ARG A 211 -0.12 1.29 21.31
CA ARG A 211 -1.43 1.83 21.68
C ARG A 211 -1.43 3.35 21.61
N ASP A 212 -0.41 3.99 22.17
CA ASP A 212 -0.32 5.45 22.21
C ASP A 212 -0.06 6.03 20.82
N ALA A 213 0.74 5.35 19.98
CA ALA A 213 0.93 5.70 18.57
C ALA A 213 -0.39 5.60 17.78
N ILE A 214 -1.17 4.55 17.99
CA ILE A 214 -2.51 4.38 17.41
C ILE A 214 -3.45 5.51 17.86
N MET A 215 -3.45 5.86 19.15
CA MET A 215 -4.33 6.94 19.64
C MET A 215 -3.93 8.32 19.11
N LYS A 216 -2.63 8.55 18.89
CA LYS A 216 -2.09 9.79 18.32
C LYS A 216 -2.43 9.93 16.83
N ASP A 217 -2.28 8.86 16.05
CA ASP A 217 -2.61 8.82 14.63
C ASP A 217 -3.27 7.48 14.26
N PRO A 218 -4.61 7.37 14.44
CA PRO A 218 -5.31 6.10 14.25
C PRO A 218 -5.60 5.79 12.79
N GLU A 219 -5.40 6.74 11.87
CA GLU A 219 -5.80 6.57 10.47
C GLU A 219 -5.05 5.43 9.77
N PRO A 220 -3.71 5.31 9.84
CA PRO A 220 -2.98 4.21 9.21
C PRO A 220 -3.48 2.83 9.65
N CYS A 221 -3.65 2.65 10.96
CA CYS A 221 -4.07 1.37 11.53
C CYS A 221 -5.54 1.06 11.24
N ALA A 222 -6.43 2.05 11.31
CA ALA A 222 -7.83 1.90 10.92
C ALA A 222 -7.99 1.44 9.48
N GLN A 223 -7.18 1.97 8.57
CA GLN A 223 -7.21 1.57 7.16
C GLN A 223 -6.80 0.11 6.97
N MET A 224 -5.69 -0.28 7.59
CA MET A 224 -5.19 -1.66 7.52
C MET A 224 -6.24 -2.68 7.98
N LEU A 225 -6.95 -2.33 9.06
CA LEU A 225 -7.96 -3.17 9.69
C LEU A 225 -9.37 -3.03 9.09
N GLY A 226 -9.58 -2.19 8.07
CA GLY A 226 -10.89 -1.95 7.47
C GLY A 226 -11.88 -1.19 8.37
N VAL A 227 -11.42 -0.47 9.39
CA VAL A 227 -12.25 0.24 10.37
C VAL A 227 -12.69 1.62 9.84
N ALA A 228 -13.99 1.83 9.70
CA ALA A 228 -14.56 3.12 9.29
C ALA A 228 -14.72 4.10 10.47
N VAL A 229 -14.69 5.41 10.19
CA VAL A 229 -15.17 6.43 11.14
C VAL A 229 -16.69 6.38 11.11
N SER A 230 -17.32 5.94 12.20
CA SER A 230 -18.77 6.09 12.37
C SER A 230 -19.14 7.58 12.30
N PRO A 231 -20.34 8.01 11.89
CA PRO A 231 -20.76 9.41 12.08
C PRO A 231 -20.88 9.70 13.59
N ALA A 232 -20.52 10.90 14.06
CA ALA A 232 -20.87 11.29 15.43
C ALA A 232 -22.40 11.17 15.59
N PRO A 233 -22.93 10.66 16.72
CA PRO A 233 -24.36 10.74 16.97
C PRO A 233 -24.75 12.22 16.83
N LYS A 234 -25.71 12.52 15.96
CA LYS A 234 -26.25 13.89 15.87
C LYS A 234 -26.77 14.21 17.27
N LYS A 235 -26.21 15.23 17.91
CA LYS A 235 -26.85 15.79 19.10
C LYS A 235 -28.22 16.28 18.64
N GLU A 236 -29.27 15.56 19.02
CA GLU A 236 -30.63 16.08 18.92
C GLU A 236 -30.66 17.37 19.74
N ARG A 237 -30.74 18.51 19.06
CA ARG A 237 -30.94 19.79 19.73
C ARG A 237 -32.42 19.81 20.11
N HIS A 238 -32.71 19.68 21.40
CA HIS A 238 -34.06 19.92 21.86
C HIS A 238 -34.43 21.39 21.64
N PHE A 239 -35.72 21.67 21.51
CA PHE A 239 -36.27 23.03 21.27
C PHE A 239 -35.66 24.11 22.18
N VAL A 240 -35.29 23.74 23.41
CA VAL A 240 -34.66 24.61 24.42
C VAL A 240 -33.23 25.02 24.04
N ASP A 241 -32.46 24.17 23.36
CA ASP A 241 -31.10 24.47 22.90
C ASP A 241 -31.09 25.44 21.71
N ILE A 242 -32.15 25.42 20.90
CA ILE A 242 -32.33 26.33 19.76
C ILE A 242 -32.61 27.76 20.27
N LYS A 243 -33.46 27.89 21.30
CA LYS A 243 -33.83 29.18 21.92
C LYS A 243 -32.70 29.86 22.70
N ARG A 244 -31.68 29.10 23.13
CA ARG A 244 -30.51 29.64 23.87
C ARG A 244 -29.31 29.96 22.98
N SER A 245 -29.39 29.68 21.68
CA SER A 245 -28.36 30.10 20.71
C SER A 245 -28.41 31.61 20.53
N LYS A 246 -27.36 32.33 20.95
CA LYS A 246 -27.21 33.76 20.64
C LYS A 246 -27.05 33.93 19.13
N GLY A 247 -28.14 34.27 18.44
CA GLY A 247 -28.11 34.61 17.02
C GLY A 247 -27.15 35.77 16.78
N LYS A 248 -26.23 35.64 15.82
CA LYS A 248 -25.51 36.77 15.24
C LYS A 248 -26.50 37.54 14.35
N GLY A 249 -27.31 38.39 14.97
CA GLY A 249 -28.10 39.40 14.29
C GLY A 249 -27.37 40.74 14.36
N ALA A 250 -26.59 41.07 13.33
CA ALA A 250 -26.26 42.46 13.06
C ALA A 250 -27.45 43.05 12.29
N PHE A 251 -28.28 43.83 12.96
CA PHE A 251 -29.13 44.80 12.28
C PHE A 251 -28.34 46.11 12.28
N LEU A 252 -27.76 46.43 11.13
CA LEU A 252 -27.34 47.80 10.82
C LEU A 252 -28.58 48.52 10.29
N THR A 253 -29.05 49.51 11.05
CA THR A 253 -29.80 50.67 10.52
C THR A 253 -28.83 51.82 10.39
#